data_AF-A1RVT5-F1
#
_entry.id   AF-A1RVT5-F1
#
_cell.length_a   1.000
_cell.length_b   1.000
_cell.length_c   1.000
_cell.angle_alpha   90.00
_cell.angle_beta   90.00
_cell.angle_gamma   90.00
#
_symmetry.space_group_name_H-M   'P 1'
#
loop_
_entity.id
_entity.type
_entity.pdbx_description
1 polymer ?
#
loop_
_entity_poly.entity_id
_entity_poly.type
_entity_poly.pdbx_seq_one_letter_code
_entity_poly.pdbx_strand_id
1 'polypeptide(L)'
;MDNLKREFLRLLREDEEFRLAVAGLIGLGEVLQELRRLREDFQTYIKEQEKRWRENERRWRMNERRWRANERRWREAFKRFEALERGLQRLDRRLVLLGARWGVETEEAFREAVRGIVEDVLGVGEVVRWSYFDGEGLVFGFPSPVEVDVLVKDGVHILVEVKASATDSDVAKLWRIGQLYRRATGVEPKLALVTPHIDERGRKAAEALGIQVYTYL
;
A
#
# COMPACT_ATOMS: atom_id res chain seq x y z
N MET A 1 -20.81 -46.47 59.85
CA MET A 1 -20.48 -45.82 58.56
C MET A 1 -19.03 -46.02 58.15
N ASP A 2 -18.06 -45.90 59.06
CA ASP A 2 -16.64 -46.08 58.72
C ASP A 2 -16.29 -47.46 58.17
N ASN A 3 -16.91 -48.52 58.66
CA ASN A 3 -16.67 -49.88 58.16
C ASN A 3 -17.13 -50.03 56.69
N LEU A 4 -18.29 -49.47 56.33
CA LEU A 4 -18.82 -49.51 54.97
C LEU A 4 -17.95 -48.72 53.98
N LYS A 5 -17.47 -47.52 54.37
CA LYS A 5 -16.55 -46.73 53.55
C LYS A 5 -15.23 -47.47 53.31
N ARG A 6 -14.67 -48.10 54.35
CA ARG A 6 -13.44 -48.88 54.23
C ARG A 6 -13.62 -50.06 53.29
N GLU A 7 -14.74 -50.78 53.43
CA GLU A 7 -15.06 -51.93 52.58
C GLU A 7 -15.29 -51.51 51.12
N PHE A 8 -16.02 -50.43 50.87
CA PHE A 8 -16.24 -49.89 49.53
C PHE A 8 -14.92 -49.49 48.84
N LEU A 9 -14.02 -48.82 49.56
CA LEU A 9 -12.69 -48.46 49.04
C LEU A 9 -11.79 -49.68 48.82
N ARG A 10 -11.90 -50.72 49.66
CA ARG A 10 -11.19 -51.99 49.49
C ARG A 10 -11.64 -52.69 48.22
N LEU A 11 -12.95 -52.84 48.01
CA LEU A 11 -13.51 -53.44 46.80
C LEU A 11 -13.13 -52.65 45.54
N LEU A 12 -13.17 -51.31 45.57
CA LEU A 12 -12.68 -50.50 44.44
C LEU A 12 -11.20 -50.71 44.10
N ARG A 13 -10.37 -51.21 45.02
CA ARG A 13 -8.93 -51.43 44.81
C ARG A 13 -8.59 -52.86 44.44
N GLU A 14 -9.27 -53.83 45.06
CA GLU A 14 -8.92 -55.25 44.97
C GLU A 14 -9.82 -56.01 44.00
N ASP A 15 -11.08 -55.59 43.84
CA ASP A 15 -12.05 -56.20 42.95
C ASP A 15 -12.12 -55.40 41.64
N GLU A 16 -11.87 -56.08 40.52
CA GLU A 16 -11.88 -55.47 39.19
C GLU A 16 -13.31 -55.33 38.66
N GLU A 17 -14.14 -56.36 38.84
CA GLU A 17 -15.53 -56.40 38.34
C GLU A 17 -16.39 -55.34 39.04
N PHE A 18 -16.27 -55.24 40.37
CA PHE A 18 -16.97 -54.21 41.15
C PHE A 18 -16.54 -52.80 40.74
N ARG A 19 -15.24 -52.58 40.51
CA ARG A 19 -14.69 -51.28 40.09
C ARG A 19 -15.16 -50.87 38.70
N LEU A 20 -15.21 -51.81 37.75
CA LEU A 20 -15.72 -51.58 36.41
C LEU A 20 -17.23 -51.29 36.42
N ALA A 21 -18.02 -52.01 37.23
CA ALA A 21 -19.44 -51.75 37.40
C ALA A 21 -19.71 -50.34 37.98
N VAL A 22 -18.98 -49.94 39.02
CA VAL A 22 -19.07 -48.58 39.59
C VAL A 22 -18.65 -47.54 38.55
N ALA A 23 -17.56 -47.77 37.82
CA ALA A 23 -17.09 -46.86 36.77
C ALA A 23 -18.12 -46.66 35.65
N GLY A 24 -18.83 -47.72 35.25
CA GLY A 24 -19.94 -47.64 34.30
C GLY A 24 -21.14 -46.86 34.86
N LEU A 25 -21.55 -47.14 36.09
CA LEU A 25 -22.71 -46.48 36.73
C LEU A 25 -22.51 -44.97 36.92
N ILE A 26 -21.29 -44.53 37.20
CA ILE A 26 -20.98 -43.10 37.39
C ILE A 26 -20.53 -42.40 36.09
N GLY A 27 -20.59 -43.09 34.96
CA GLY A 27 -20.35 -42.50 33.64
C GLY A 27 -18.88 -42.24 33.29
N LEU A 28 -17.92 -42.91 33.95
CA LEU A 28 -16.49 -42.73 33.63
C LEU A 28 -16.15 -43.19 32.21
N GLY A 29 -16.90 -44.16 31.66
CA GLY A 29 -16.71 -44.65 30.29
C GLY A 29 -17.00 -43.57 29.25
N GLU A 30 -18.10 -42.86 29.40
CA GLU A 30 -18.56 -41.77 28.54
C GLU A 30 -17.58 -40.59 28.61
N VAL A 31 -17.15 -40.22 29.82
CA VAL A 31 -16.14 -39.17 30.03
C VAL A 31 -14.82 -39.54 29.34
N LEU A 32 -14.37 -40.79 29.45
CA LEU A 32 -13.16 -41.25 28.77
C LEU A 32 -13.29 -41.24 27.24
N GLN A 33 -14.45 -41.58 26.70
CA GLN A 33 -14.71 -41.50 25.26
C GLN A 33 -14.68 -40.05 24.76
N GLU A 34 -15.30 -39.12 25.48
CA GLU A 34 -15.32 -37.72 25.10
C GLU A 34 -13.92 -37.09 25.20
N LEU A 35 -13.13 -37.46 26.22
CA LEU A 35 -11.73 -37.04 26.33
C LEU A 35 -10.86 -37.59 25.19
N ARG A 36 -11.16 -38.78 24.65
CA ARG A 36 -10.48 -39.33 23.47
C ARG A 36 -10.85 -38.54 22.21
N ARG A 37 -12.13 -38.28 21.98
CA ARG A 37 -12.60 -37.45 20.85
C ARG A 37 -12.00 -36.05 20.88
N LEU A 38 -12.04 -35.39 22.04
CA LEU A 38 -11.43 -34.08 22.22
C LEU A 38 -9.93 -34.09 21.92
N ARG A 39 -9.21 -35.14 22.32
CA ARG A 39 -7.79 -35.30 22.00
C ARG A 39 -7.57 -35.45 20.49
N GLU A 40 -8.40 -36.23 19.80
CA GLU A 40 -8.33 -36.43 18.35
C GLU A 40 -8.63 -35.13 17.57
N ASP A 41 -9.67 -34.39 17.97
CA ASP A 41 -10.02 -33.09 17.41
C ASP A 41 -8.89 -32.08 17.62
N PHE A 42 -8.33 -32.04 18.83
CA PHE A 42 -7.22 -31.16 19.16
C PHE A 42 -5.96 -31.48 18.34
N GLN A 43 -5.64 -32.76 18.14
CA GLN A 43 -4.54 -33.16 17.27
C GLN A 43 -4.76 -32.75 15.81
N THR A 44 -5.99 -32.86 15.32
CA THR A 44 -6.36 -32.43 13.97
C THR A 44 -6.22 -30.92 13.83
N TYR A 45 -6.74 -30.15 14.78
CA TYR A 45 -6.60 -28.71 14.83
C TYR A 45 -5.13 -28.27 14.83
N ILE A 46 -4.28 -28.88 15.65
CA ILE A 46 -2.83 -28.57 15.67
C ILE A 46 -2.21 -28.80 14.29
N LYS A 47 -2.49 -29.92 13.64
CA LYS A 47 -1.95 -30.22 12.30
C LYS A 47 -2.39 -29.19 11.26
N GLU A 48 -3.63 -28.72 11.31
CA GLU A 48 -4.13 -27.67 10.43
C GLU A 48 -3.47 -26.32 10.72
N GLN A 49 -3.30 -25.97 12.00
CA GLN A 49 -2.59 -24.75 12.39
C GLN A 49 -1.13 -24.78 11.94
N GLU A 50 -0.42 -25.90 12.07
CA GLU A 50 0.96 -26.04 11.58
C GLU A 50 1.03 -25.85 10.06
N LYS A 51 0.09 -26.40 9.29
CA LYS A 51 0.02 -26.19 7.84
C LYS A 51 -0.19 -24.71 7.50
N ARG A 52 -1.15 -24.05 8.15
CA ARG A 52 -1.42 -22.61 7.97
C ARG A 52 -0.20 -21.77 8.33
N TRP A 53 0.49 -22.09 9.43
CA TRP A 53 1.72 -21.42 9.84
C TRP A 53 2.82 -21.55 8.80
N ARG A 54 3.06 -22.76 8.26
CA ARG A 54 4.07 -22.99 7.21
C ARG A 54 3.74 -22.23 5.92
N GLU A 55 2.46 -22.19 5.53
CA GLU A 55 2.03 -21.41 4.36
C GLU A 55 2.21 -19.91 4.57
N ASN A 56 1.87 -19.42 5.76
CA ASN A 56 2.03 -18.02 6.09
C ASN A 56 3.51 -17.62 6.12
N GLU A 57 4.38 -18.46 6.70
CA GLU A 57 5.83 -18.24 6.70
C GLU A 57 6.40 -18.21 5.27
N ARG A 58 5.94 -19.09 4.38
CA ARG A 58 6.31 -19.06 2.95
C ARG A 58 5.88 -17.76 2.27
N ARG A 59 4.65 -17.31 2.51
CA ARG A 59 4.14 -16.01 1.99
C ARG A 59 4.97 -14.84 2.50
N TRP A 60 5.29 -14.83 3.79
CA TRP A 60 6.16 -13.81 4.40
C TRP A 60 7.54 -13.76 3.75
N ARG A 61 8.21 -14.92 3.58
CA ARG A 61 9.52 -14.98 2.90
C ARG A 61 9.46 -14.51 1.45
N MET A 62 8.38 -14.83 0.74
CA MET A 62 8.18 -14.38 -0.64
C MET A 62 7.95 -12.87 -0.71
N ASN A 63 7.14 -12.31 0.19
CA ASN A 63 6.91 -10.87 0.29
C ASN A 63 8.19 -10.12 0.66
N GLU A 64 9.00 -10.65 1.59
CA GLU A 64 10.27 -10.05 1.95
C GLU A 64 11.25 -10.02 0.76
N ARG A 65 11.32 -11.10 -0.03
CA ARG A 65 12.12 -11.12 -1.27
C ARG A 65 11.64 -10.09 -2.28
N ARG A 66 10.32 -9.99 -2.49
CA ARG A 66 9.71 -8.97 -3.37
C ARG A 66 10.03 -7.57 -2.87
N TRP A 67 9.95 -7.33 -1.57
CA TRP A 67 10.26 -6.05 -0.95
C TRP A 67 11.72 -5.64 -1.21
N ARG A 68 12.68 -6.54 -0.94
CA ARG A 68 14.11 -6.29 -1.18
C ARG A 68 14.43 -6.06 -2.66
N ALA A 69 13.77 -6.78 -3.57
CA ALA A 69 13.91 -6.56 -5.01
C ALA A 69 13.35 -5.20 -5.45
N ASN A 70 12.20 -4.82 -4.90
CA ASN A 70 11.58 -3.53 -5.16
C ASN A 70 12.45 -2.39 -4.63
N GLU A 71 12.96 -2.50 -3.41
CA GLU A 71 13.87 -1.52 -2.80
C GLU A 71 15.14 -1.31 -3.64
N ARG A 72 15.70 -2.39 -4.21
CA ARG A 72 16.85 -2.28 -5.15
C ARG A 72 16.50 -1.52 -6.42
N ARG A 73 15.36 -1.84 -7.04
CA ARG A 73 14.87 -1.12 -8.24
C ARG A 73 14.65 0.35 -7.94
N TRP A 74 14.03 0.68 -6.80
CA TRP A 74 13.86 2.05 -6.33
C TRP A 74 15.19 2.77 -6.15
N ARG A 75 16.18 2.10 -5.53
CA ARG A 75 17.52 2.68 -5.33
C ARG A 75 18.25 2.93 -6.65
N GLU A 76 18.11 2.04 -7.63
CA GLU A 76 18.71 2.21 -8.97
C GLU A 76 18.01 3.31 -9.77
N ALA A 77 16.68 3.37 -9.70
CA ALA A 77 15.91 4.44 -10.32
C ALA A 77 16.25 5.80 -9.71
N PHE A 78 16.40 5.87 -8.39
CA PHE A 78 16.83 7.09 -7.71
C PHE A 78 18.22 7.56 -8.17
N LYS A 79 19.18 6.64 -8.35
CA LYS A 79 20.51 6.98 -8.90
C LYS A 79 20.45 7.50 -10.33
N ARG A 80 19.59 6.91 -11.18
CA ARG A 80 19.39 7.39 -12.56
C ARG A 80 18.74 8.77 -12.57
N PHE A 81 17.83 9.00 -11.65
CA PHE A 81 17.19 10.29 -11.42
C PHE A 81 18.21 11.37 -10.99
N GLU A 82 19.08 11.10 -10.01
CA GLU A 82 20.18 12.00 -9.61
C GLU A 82 21.13 12.33 -10.77
N ALA A 83 21.44 11.35 -11.63
CA ALA A 83 22.31 11.57 -12.78
C ALA A 83 21.67 12.51 -13.82
N LEU A 84 20.36 12.37 -14.03
CA LEU A 84 19.61 13.24 -14.91
C LEU A 84 19.41 14.63 -14.32
N GLU A 85 19.13 14.74 -13.02
CA GLU A 85 19.05 16.01 -12.29
C GLU A 85 20.32 16.84 -12.55
N ARG A 86 21.50 16.24 -12.41
CA ARG A 86 22.76 16.91 -12.73
C ARG A 86 22.84 17.33 -14.20
N GLY A 87 22.22 16.59 -15.11
CA GLY A 87 22.07 16.93 -16.53
C GLY A 87 21.19 18.16 -16.74
N LEU A 88 20.01 18.19 -16.14
CA LEU A 88 19.04 19.29 -16.24
C LEU A 88 19.58 20.56 -15.58
N GLN A 89 20.24 20.48 -14.42
CA GLN A 89 20.92 21.62 -13.79
C GLN A 89 22.06 22.20 -14.65
N ARG A 90 22.70 21.39 -15.51
CA ARG A 90 23.70 21.89 -16.47
C ARG A 90 23.04 22.58 -17.67
N LEU A 91 21.86 22.11 -18.11
CA LEU A 91 21.09 22.73 -19.17
C LEU A 91 20.46 24.05 -18.72
N ASP A 92 19.87 24.10 -17.53
CA ASP A 92 19.26 25.31 -16.95
C ASP A 92 20.29 26.45 -16.83
N ARG A 93 21.48 26.17 -16.28
CA ARG A 93 22.57 27.16 -16.23
C ARG A 93 22.97 27.71 -17.61
N ARG A 94 22.89 26.90 -18.66
CA ARG A 94 23.18 27.34 -20.04
C ARG A 94 22.03 28.16 -20.64
N LEU A 95 20.79 27.84 -20.32
CA LEU A 95 19.61 28.57 -20.79
C LEU A 95 19.47 29.94 -20.12
N VAL A 96 19.79 30.04 -18.82
CA VAL A 96 19.88 31.32 -18.08
C VAL A 96 20.94 32.24 -18.72
N LEU A 97 22.07 31.70 -19.16
CA LEU A 97 23.10 32.46 -19.88
C LEU A 97 22.65 32.93 -21.27
N LEU A 98 21.69 32.24 -21.89
CA LEU A 98 21.14 32.58 -23.21
C LEU A 98 19.91 33.50 -23.14
N GLY A 99 19.47 33.90 -21.95
CA GLY A 99 18.37 34.86 -21.77
C GLY A 99 16.98 34.34 -22.18
N ALA A 100 16.84 33.04 -22.42
CA ALA A 100 15.55 32.43 -22.76
C ALA A 100 14.67 32.38 -21.49
N ARG A 101 13.56 33.12 -21.49
CA ARG A 101 12.53 32.98 -20.46
C ARG A 101 11.83 31.63 -20.65
N TRP A 102 11.61 30.92 -19.55
CA TRP A 102 10.83 29.69 -19.50
C TRP A 102 9.43 29.93 -20.11
N GLY A 103 9.16 29.29 -21.25
CA GLY A 103 7.88 29.34 -21.95
C GLY A 103 7.19 27.97 -21.95
N VAL A 104 6.01 27.89 -22.59
CA VAL A 104 5.22 26.65 -22.72
C VAL A 104 6.03 25.50 -23.31
N GLU A 105 6.88 25.77 -24.30
CA GLU A 105 7.76 24.78 -24.93
C GLU A 105 8.79 24.19 -23.93
N THR A 106 9.21 24.97 -22.93
CA THR A 106 10.17 24.53 -21.90
C THR A 106 9.50 23.63 -20.86
N GLU A 107 8.24 23.92 -20.50
CA GLU A 107 7.44 23.06 -19.62
C GLU A 107 7.06 21.74 -20.31
N GLU A 108 6.74 21.77 -21.60
CA GLU A 108 6.46 20.58 -22.38
C GLU A 108 7.70 19.70 -22.54
N ALA A 109 8.87 20.28 -22.83
CA ALA A 109 10.13 19.54 -22.86
C ALA A 109 10.51 18.94 -21.49
N PHE A 110 10.26 19.67 -20.40
CA PHE A 110 10.47 19.17 -19.04
C PHE A 110 9.48 18.04 -18.69
N ARG A 111 8.21 18.17 -19.09
CA ARG A 111 7.20 17.12 -18.95
C ARG A 111 7.58 15.86 -19.72
N GLU A 112 7.98 15.98 -20.98
CA GLU A 112 8.41 14.83 -21.81
C GLU A 112 9.67 14.18 -21.24
N ALA A 113 10.63 14.95 -20.72
CA ALA A 113 11.80 14.41 -20.03
C ALA A 113 11.41 13.62 -18.77
N VAL A 114 10.50 14.17 -17.95
CA VAL A 114 10.00 13.48 -16.74
C VAL A 114 9.19 12.24 -17.11
N ARG A 115 8.33 12.31 -18.14
CA ARG A 115 7.53 11.19 -18.65
C ARG A 115 8.42 10.05 -19.12
N GLY A 116 9.43 10.34 -19.94
CA GLY A 116 10.39 9.35 -20.42
C GLY A 116 11.10 8.61 -19.29
N ILE A 117 11.41 9.28 -18.16
CA ILE A 117 12.01 8.60 -16.99
C ILE A 117 11.00 7.69 -16.30
N VAL A 118 9.76 8.16 -16.10
CA VAL A 118 8.72 7.39 -15.42
C VAL A 118 8.43 6.10 -16.18
N GLU A 119 8.38 6.20 -17.51
CA GLU A 119 8.15 5.08 -18.43
C GLU A 119 9.40 4.17 -18.55
N ASP A 120 10.58 4.73 -18.84
CA ASP A 120 11.80 3.96 -19.17
C ASP A 120 12.57 3.43 -17.95
N VAL A 121 12.63 4.20 -16.85
CA VAL A 121 13.50 3.90 -15.71
C VAL A 121 12.78 3.14 -14.60
N LEU A 122 11.53 3.47 -14.35
CA LEU A 122 10.83 3.00 -13.16
C LEU A 122 9.89 1.80 -13.44
N GLY A 123 9.58 1.49 -14.70
CA GLY A 123 8.64 0.42 -15.06
C GLY A 123 7.30 0.57 -14.32
N VAL A 124 6.91 1.81 -14.05
CA VAL A 124 5.67 2.16 -13.36
C VAL A 124 4.69 2.54 -14.44
N GLY A 125 3.73 1.66 -14.68
CA GLY A 125 2.45 1.99 -15.31
C GLY A 125 2.50 2.59 -16.72
N GLU A 126 1.34 2.63 -17.34
CA GLU A 126 1.11 3.48 -18.49
C GLU A 126 0.84 4.89 -17.95
N VAL A 127 1.53 5.91 -18.49
CA VAL A 127 1.19 7.31 -18.25
C VAL A 127 0.18 7.71 -19.31
N VAL A 128 -1.08 7.88 -18.90
CA VAL A 128 -2.16 8.27 -19.81
C VAL A 128 -2.54 9.72 -19.54
N ARG A 129 -2.70 10.51 -20.60
CA ARG A 129 -3.30 11.84 -20.48
C ARG A 129 -4.80 11.67 -20.27
N TRP A 130 -5.31 12.08 -19.12
CA TRP A 130 -6.74 12.13 -18.85
C TRP A 130 -7.25 13.54 -19.17
N SER A 131 -8.30 13.63 -19.99
CA SER A 131 -8.99 14.87 -20.35
C SER A 131 -10.47 14.73 -20.04
N TYR A 132 -11.05 15.75 -19.40
CA TYR A 132 -12.45 15.74 -18.98
C TYR A 132 -13.04 17.15 -19.02
N PHE A 133 -14.28 17.28 -19.48
CA PHE A 133 -14.99 18.55 -19.48
C PHE A 133 -15.71 18.78 -18.15
N ASP A 134 -15.19 19.70 -17.34
CA ASP A 134 -15.75 20.09 -16.05
C ASP A 134 -16.90 21.08 -16.26
N GLY A 135 -18.12 20.56 -16.47
CA GLY A 135 -19.31 21.39 -16.71
C GLY A 135 -19.79 22.19 -15.50
N GLU A 136 -19.39 21.81 -14.28
CA GLU A 136 -19.74 22.52 -13.04
C GLU A 136 -18.75 23.65 -12.71
N GLY A 137 -17.58 23.66 -13.37
CA GLY A 137 -16.51 24.60 -13.08
C GLY A 137 -15.84 24.36 -11.72
N LEU A 138 -15.78 23.11 -11.26
CA LEU A 138 -15.12 22.74 -10.00
C LEU A 138 -13.65 23.18 -9.95
N VAL A 139 -12.89 23.07 -11.04
CA VAL A 139 -11.44 23.31 -11.06
C VAL A 139 -11.09 24.78 -11.26
N PHE A 140 -11.79 25.46 -12.17
CA PHE A 140 -11.46 26.82 -12.59
C PHE A 140 -12.53 27.87 -12.23
N GLY A 141 -13.67 27.45 -11.67
CA GLY A 141 -14.80 28.33 -11.37
C GLY A 141 -15.73 28.59 -12.57
N PHE A 142 -15.47 28.00 -13.72
CA PHE A 142 -16.32 28.07 -14.92
C PHE A 142 -16.17 26.80 -15.78
N PRO A 143 -17.17 26.47 -16.63
CA PRO A 143 -17.12 25.28 -17.47
C PRO A 143 -15.92 25.25 -18.40
N SER A 144 -15.08 24.22 -18.29
CA SER A 144 -13.81 24.15 -19.04
C SER A 144 -13.26 22.72 -19.16
N PRO A 145 -12.46 22.43 -20.21
CA PRO A 145 -11.69 21.20 -20.27
C PRO A 145 -10.57 21.20 -19.21
N VAL A 146 -10.39 20.07 -18.56
CA VAL A 146 -9.36 19.82 -17.55
C VAL A 146 -8.53 18.63 -17.99
N GLU A 147 -7.21 18.78 -17.93
CA GLU A 147 -6.28 17.74 -18.33
C GLU A 147 -5.23 17.50 -17.25
N VAL A 148 -4.85 16.23 -17.08
CA VAL A 148 -3.80 15.81 -16.13
C VAL A 148 -3.17 14.50 -16.60
N ASP A 149 -1.87 14.33 -16.36
CA ASP A 149 -1.20 13.05 -16.58
C ASP A 149 -1.54 12.08 -15.43
N VAL A 150 -1.95 10.86 -15.77
CA VAL A 150 -2.34 9.83 -14.80
C VAL A 150 -1.45 8.62 -14.98
N LEU A 151 -0.74 8.28 -13.92
CA LEU A 151 0.03 7.06 -13.82
C LEU A 151 -0.85 5.96 -13.20
N VAL A 152 -1.07 4.86 -13.92
CA VAL A 152 -1.86 3.72 -13.44
C VAL A 152 -0.98 2.49 -13.24
N LYS A 153 -0.92 1.96 -12.01
CA LYS A 153 -0.22 0.71 -11.71
C LYS A 153 -0.92 -0.07 -10.60
N ASP A 154 -1.14 -1.36 -10.83
CA ASP A 154 -1.75 -2.28 -9.86
C ASP A 154 -3.08 -1.74 -9.26
N GLY A 155 -3.88 -1.03 -10.09
CA GLY A 155 -5.14 -0.39 -9.67
C GLY A 155 -4.97 0.91 -8.88
N VAL A 156 -3.74 1.38 -8.67
CA VAL A 156 -3.45 2.69 -8.05
C VAL A 156 -3.30 3.74 -9.14
N HIS A 157 -4.05 4.83 -8.98
CA HIS A 157 -4.03 5.98 -9.88
C HIS A 157 -3.28 7.13 -9.20
N ILE A 158 -2.29 7.70 -9.89
CA ILE A 158 -1.51 8.85 -9.41
C ILE A 158 -1.64 9.96 -10.44
N LEU A 159 -2.25 11.07 -10.05
CA LEU A 159 -2.31 12.28 -10.87
C LEU A 159 -1.03 13.07 -10.66
N VAL A 160 -0.35 13.39 -11.75
CA VAL A 160 0.94 14.07 -11.74
C VAL A 160 0.80 15.42 -12.41
N GLU A 161 1.08 16.49 -11.66
CA GLU A 161 1.33 17.81 -12.24
C GLU A 161 2.83 18.07 -12.24
N VAL A 162 3.35 18.53 -13.38
CA VAL A 162 4.75 18.90 -13.54
C VAL A 162 4.82 20.41 -13.80
N LYS A 163 5.61 21.13 -13.01
CA LYS A 163 5.78 22.58 -13.12
C LYS A 163 7.24 22.99 -12.96
N ALA A 164 7.64 24.09 -13.62
CA ALA A 164 8.95 24.70 -13.44
C ALA A 164 9.10 25.43 -12.10
N SER A 165 7.98 25.91 -11.55
CA SER A 165 7.87 26.49 -10.22
C SER A 165 6.43 26.34 -9.76
N ALA A 166 6.21 26.07 -8.48
CA ALA A 166 4.89 25.86 -7.94
C ALA A 166 4.56 26.82 -6.78
N THR A 167 3.28 27.15 -6.70
CA THR A 167 2.67 27.99 -5.68
C THR A 167 1.55 27.23 -4.97
N ASP A 168 0.97 27.82 -3.93
CA ASP A 168 -0.26 27.35 -3.29
C ASP A 168 -1.44 27.24 -4.27
N SER A 169 -1.51 28.11 -5.26
CA SER A 169 -2.55 28.08 -6.30
C SER A 169 -2.44 26.84 -7.19
N ASP A 170 -1.21 26.39 -7.49
CA ASP A 170 -0.96 25.17 -8.27
C ASP A 170 -1.34 23.92 -7.49
N VAL A 171 -1.00 23.90 -6.20
CA VAL A 171 -1.39 22.84 -5.26
C VAL A 171 -2.92 22.76 -5.15
N ALA A 172 -3.59 23.91 -4.96
CA ALA A 172 -5.04 23.97 -4.88
C ALA A 172 -5.71 23.51 -6.18
N LYS A 173 -5.16 23.91 -7.33
CA LYS A 173 -5.62 23.43 -8.64
C LYS A 173 -5.50 21.91 -8.74
N LEU A 174 -4.33 21.32 -8.47
CA LEU A 174 -4.13 19.87 -8.53
C LEU A 174 -5.07 19.12 -7.57
N TRP A 175 -5.30 19.67 -6.36
CA TRP A 175 -6.27 19.12 -5.43
C TRP A 175 -7.69 19.08 -6.02
N ARG A 176 -8.15 20.18 -6.64
CA ARG A 176 -9.46 20.24 -7.30
C ARG A 176 -9.57 19.27 -8.48
N ILE A 177 -8.49 19.10 -9.25
CA ILE A 177 -8.43 18.09 -10.31
C ILE A 177 -8.58 16.69 -9.71
N GLY A 178 -7.94 16.39 -8.58
CA GLY A 178 -8.12 15.13 -7.86
C GLY A 178 -9.58 14.87 -7.45
N GLN A 179 -10.27 15.91 -6.97
CA GLN A 179 -11.70 15.81 -6.63
C GLN A 179 -12.56 15.56 -7.87
N LEU A 180 -12.29 16.27 -8.96
CA LEU A 180 -12.98 16.10 -10.24
C LEU A 180 -12.77 14.67 -10.77
N TYR A 181 -11.54 14.19 -10.75
CA TYR A 181 -11.18 12.84 -11.18
C TYR A 181 -11.93 11.78 -10.39
N ARG A 182 -11.99 11.92 -9.05
CA ARG A 182 -12.74 11.02 -8.18
C ARG A 182 -14.23 11.01 -8.52
N ARG A 183 -14.85 12.18 -8.74
CA ARG A 183 -16.26 12.27 -9.13
C ARG A 183 -16.54 11.62 -10.49
N ALA A 184 -15.64 11.83 -11.46
CA ALA A 184 -15.81 11.33 -12.81
C ALA A 184 -15.56 9.82 -12.95
N THR A 185 -14.64 9.26 -12.16
CA THR A 185 -14.16 7.87 -12.32
C THR A 185 -14.56 6.93 -11.17
N GLY A 186 -14.94 7.46 -10.01
CA GLY A 186 -15.15 6.70 -8.79
C GLY A 186 -13.85 6.19 -8.13
N VAL A 187 -12.68 6.50 -8.70
CA VAL A 187 -11.37 6.08 -8.17
C VAL A 187 -10.79 7.19 -7.30
N GLU A 188 -10.24 6.83 -6.14
CA GLU A 188 -9.50 7.73 -5.25
C GLU A 188 -8.05 7.89 -5.74
N PRO A 189 -7.65 9.06 -6.30
CA PRO A 189 -6.30 9.23 -6.80
C PRO A 189 -5.33 9.67 -5.70
N LYS A 190 -4.07 9.26 -5.83
CA LYS A 190 -2.96 9.98 -5.17
C LYS A 190 -2.55 11.18 -6.00
N LEU A 191 -2.08 12.23 -5.35
CA LEU A 191 -1.66 13.47 -6.02
C LEU A 191 -0.16 13.67 -5.86
N ALA A 192 0.52 13.93 -6.97
CA ALA A 192 1.95 14.21 -7.00
C ALA A 192 2.24 15.51 -7.76
N LEU A 193 3.08 16.35 -7.18
CA LEU A 193 3.58 17.57 -7.79
C LEU A 193 5.09 17.46 -7.97
N VAL A 194 5.55 17.50 -9.22
CA VAL A 194 6.98 17.47 -9.57
C VAL A 194 7.40 18.88 -9.97
N THR A 195 8.30 19.48 -9.20
CA THR A 195 8.74 20.87 -9.44
C THR A 195 10.14 21.10 -8.86
N PRO A 196 11.05 21.80 -9.55
CA PRO A 196 12.34 22.15 -8.96
C PRO A 196 12.22 23.21 -7.85
N HIS A 197 11.16 24.02 -7.88
CA HIS A 197 10.93 25.04 -6.88
C HIS A 197 9.47 25.08 -6.42
N ILE A 198 9.25 25.28 -5.12
CA ILE A 198 7.94 25.55 -4.54
C ILE A 198 8.11 26.61 -3.46
N ASP A 199 7.22 27.59 -3.41
CA ASP A 199 7.23 28.58 -2.36
C ASP A 199 6.78 27.99 -1.01
N GLU A 200 7.04 28.71 0.09
CA GLU A 200 6.73 28.19 1.43
C GLU A 200 5.22 27.97 1.64
N ARG A 201 4.40 28.80 1.00
CA ARG A 201 2.93 28.68 1.05
C ARG A 201 2.47 27.40 0.35
N GLY A 202 2.97 27.14 -0.85
CA GLY A 202 2.71 25.94 -1.62
C GLY A 202 3.15 24.69 -0.89
N ARG A 203 4.33 24.69 -0.26
CA ARG A 203 4.81 23.55 0.53
C ARG A 203 3.86 23.22 1.70
N LYS A 204 3.44 24.25 2.46
CA LYS A 204 2.48 24.08 3.56
C LYS A 204 1.11 23.60 3.06
N ALA A 205 0.63 24.15 1.95
CA ALA A 205 -0.63 23.75 1.33
C ALA A 205 -0.59 22.28 0.87
N ALA A 206 0.51 21.85 0.25
CA ALA A 206 0.66 20.48 -0.24
C ALA A 206 0.65 19.46 0.90
N GLU A 207 1.34 19.76 2.00
CA GLU A 207 1.32 18.93 3.22
C GLU A 207 -0.10 18.84 3.80
N ALA A 208 -0.80 19.96 3.94
CA ALA A 208 -2.16 20.00 4.46
C ALA A 208 -3.18 19.23 3.59
N LEU A 209 -2.96 19.21 2.27
CA LEU A 209 -3.85 18.58 1.29
C LEU A 209 -3.42 17.15 0.90
N GLY A 210 -2.35 16.63 1.52
CA GLY A 210 -1.84 15.27 1.25
C GLY A 210 -1.25 15.11 -0.15
N ILE A 211 -0.75 16.18 -0.76
CA ILE A 211 -0.09 16.15 -2.07
C ILE A 211 1.40 15.86 -1.88
N GLN A 212 1.89 14.82 -2.54
CA GLN A 212 3.30 14.48 -2.48
C GLN A 212 4.10 15.40 -3.40
N VAL A 213 4.95 16.25 -2.82
CA VAL A 213 5.81 17.16 -3.57
C VAL A 213 7.19 16.54 -3.75
N TYR A 214 7.63 16.45 -5.00
CA TYR A 214 8.98 16.08 -5.37
C TYR A 214 9.73 17.34 -5.79
N THR A 215 10.49 17.91 -4.84
CA THR A 215 11.38 19.04 -5.08
C THR A 215 12.80 18.59 -5.38
N TYR A 216 13.47 19.26 -6.32
CA TYR A 216 14.91 19.12 -6.54
C TYR A 216 15.66 20.14 -5.67
N LEU A 217 15.97 19.76 -4.42
CA LEU A 217 16.94 20.44 -3.56
C LEU A 217 17.79 19.41 -2.82
#